data_AF-A0A7J2U7X3-F1
#
_entry.id   AF-A0A7J2U7X3-F1
#
_cell.length_a   1.000
_cell.length_b   1.000
_cell.length_c   1.000
_cell.angle_alpha   90.00
_cell.angle_beta   90.00
_cell.angle_gamma   90.00
#
_symmetry.space_group_name_H-M   'P 1'
#
loop_
_entity.id
_entity.type
_entity.pdbx_description
1 polymer ?
#
loop_
_entity_poly.entity_id
_entity_poly.type
_entity_poly.pdbx_seq_one_letter_code
_entity_poly.pdbx_strand_id
1 'polypeptide(L)'
;MCAHLLIASSMVFPNVTPFPDTPIGSIGNAFYFVVLVAVGATFLLLLLRLKSYRLILIFTGFALTAVSFMLSTLYLSAVLLLLDIPSFEASLFGSTLISCLVCYAVFRERCKVLNFVVVFLGGATGAFLGWVIPTLSAILILCFMAAYDIFTVYYGPVGKIAREGIERFSGLVLSLEDFQMGLGDLTFYSMLSCHMLSNIGTFPCIASIIGILAGCLLSFKTLEKRGIFPGLPFPVSLGLLFGFLVSLI
;
A
#
# COMPACT_ATOMS: atom_id res chain seq x y z
N MET A 1 -6.63 -7.59 10.21
CA MET A 1 -6.68 -9.06 10.08
C MET A 1 -5.38 -9.63 9.53
N CYS A 2 -4.90 -9.18 8.36
CA CYS A 2 -3.63 -9.63 7.77
C CYS A 2 -2.44 -9.57 8.74
N ALA A 3 -2.26 -8.44 9.45
CA ALA A 3 -1.19 -8.29 10.45
C ALA A 3 -1.26 -9.34 11.58
N HIS A 4 -2.45 -9.58 12.14
CA HIS A 4 -2.64 -10.60 13.18
C HIS A 4 -2.34 -12.02 12.68
N LEU A 5 -2.66 -12.30 11.42
CA LEU A 5 -2.41 -13.60 10.81
C LEU A 5 -0.91 -13.87 10.69
N LEU A 6 -0.13 -12.86 10.30
CA LEU A 6 1.35 -12.96 10.24
C LEU A 6 1.98 -13.12 11.62
N ILE A 7 1.45 -12.41 12.63
CA ILE A 7 1.89 -12.58 14.03
C ILE A 7 1.61 -14.01 14.50
N ALA A 8 0.42 -14.54 14.22
CA ALA A 8 0.00 -15.84 14.70
C ALA A 8 0.68 -17.02 13.96
N SER A 9 1.06 -16.85 12.69
CA SER A 9 1.72 -17.91 11.92
C SER A 9 3.19 -18.10 12.24
N SER A 10 3.83 -17.20 13.01
CA SER A 10 5.25 -17.28 13.38
C SER A 10 6.22 -17.46 12.18
N MET A 11 5.82 -17.00 11.00
CA MET A 11 6.64 -17.10 9.80
C MET A 11 7.90 -16.25 9.91
N VAL A 12 9.06 -16.87 9.66
CA VAL A 12 10.33 -16.18 9.58
C VAL A 12 10.52 -15.65 8.16
N PHE A 13 10.66 -14.33 8.03
CA PHE A 13 10.95 -13.69 6.76
C PHE A 13 12.43 -13.29 6.71
N PRO A 14 13.14 -13.57 5.60
CA PRO A 14 14.45 -12.98 5.38
C PRO A 14 14.33 -11.46 5.24
N ASN A 15 15.39 -10.72 5.56
CA ASN A 15 15.40 -9.27 5.35
C ASN A 15 15.27 -8.97 3.85
N VAL A 16 14.20 -8.25 3.47
CA VAL A 16 13.88 -7.92 2.07
C VAL A 16 14.44 -6.55 1.69
N THR A 17 14.98 -5.80 2.65
CA THR A 17 15.59 -4.51 2.36
C THR A 17 16.99 -4.68 1.75
N PRO A 18 17.35 -3.89 0.72
CA PRO A 18 18.63 -4.05 0.02
C PRO A 18 19.84 -3.64 0.86
N PHE A 19 19.66 -2.69 1.80
CA PHE A 19 20.73 -2.22 2.67
C PHE A 19 20.57 -2.74 4.10
N PRO A 20 21.67 -2.98 4.83
CA PRO A 20 21.65 -3.52 6.18
C PRO A 20 20.97 -2.56 7.17
N ASP A 21 20.47 -3.11 8.27
CA ASP A 21 19.73 -2.41 9.35
C ASP A 21 20.65 -1.53 10.21
N THR A 22 21.28 -0.55 9.56
CA THR A 22 22.09 0.51 10.18
C THR A 22 21.45 1.86 9.88
N PRO A 23 21.68 2.92 10.67
CA PRO A 23 21.09 4.23 10.41
C PRO A 23 21.34 4.74 8.98
N ILE A 24 22.54 4.52 8.44
CA ILE A 24 22.91 4.87 7.07
C ILE A 24 22.19 3.97 6.06
N GLY A 25 22.13 2.66 6.32
CA GLY A 25 21.44 1.71 5.47
C GLY A 25 19.93 1.97 5.38
N SER A 26 19.28 2.34 6.49
CA SER A 26 17.86 2.71 6.49
C SER A 26 17.56 3.98 5.70
N ILE A 27 18.45 4.97 5.70
CA ILE A 27 18.35 6.15 4.82
C ILE A 27 18.46 5.70 3.35
N GLY A 28 19.41 4.81 3.05
CA GLY A 28 19.55 4.21 1.72
C GLY A 28 18.30 3.45 1.27
N ASN A 29 17.69 2.66 2.16
CA ASN A 29 16.43 1.95 1.93
C ASN A 29 15.28 2.93 1.63
N ALA A 30 15.15 4.01 2.41
CA ALA A 30 14.12 5.02 2.17
C ALA A 30 14.27 5.72 0.82
N PHE A 31 15.50 6.11 0.47
CA PHE A 31 15.78 6.70 -0.84
C PHE A 31 15.51 5.72 -1.98
N TYR A 32 15.92 4.46 -1.83
CA TYR A 32 15.67 3.40 -2.81
C TYR A 32 14.17 3.22 -3.09
N PHE A 33 13.33 3.18 -2.05
CA PHE A 33 11.88 3.07 -2.21
C PHE A 33 11.28 4.28 -2.96
N VAL A 34 11.70 5.50 -2.63
CA VAL A 34 11.23 6.71 -3.35
C VAL A 34 11.64 6.66 -4.83
N VAL A 35 12.88 6.28 -5.13
CA VAL A 35 13.37 6.15 -6.50
C VAL A 35 12.56 5.09 -7.25
N LEU A 36 12.28 3.94 -6.64
CA LEU A 36 11.50 2.87 -7.26
C LEU A 36 10.08 3.33 -7.59
N VAL A 37 9.41 4.02 -6.67
CA VAL A 37 8.07 4.59 -6.89
C VAL A 37 8.10 5.66 -7.97
N ALA A 38 9.11 6.54 -7.97
CA ALA A 38 9.28 7.57 -8.99
C ALA A 38 9.52 6.98 -10.39
N VAL A 39 10.35 5.94 -10.50
CA VAL A 39 10.57 5.20 -11.74
C VAL A 39 9.28 4.52 -12.21
N GLY A 40 8.54 3.87 -11.32
CA GLY A 40 7.25 3.26 -11.65
C GLY A 40 6.22 4.27 -12.16
N ALA A 41 6.11 5.42 -11.48
CA ALA A 41 5.19 6.49 -11.86
C ALA A 41 5.57 7.13 -13.22
N THR A 42 6.87 7.37 -13.45
CA THR A 42 7.36 7.91 -14.73
C THR A 42 7.22 6.91 -15.88
N PHE A 43 7.45 5.62 -15.63
CA PHE A 43 7.18 4.55 -16.58
C PHE A 43 5.71 4.53 -16.99
N LEU A 44 4.79 4.56 -16.01
CA LEU A 44 3.35 4.60 -16.29
C LEU A 44 2.96 5.86 -17.07
N LEU A 45 3.52 7.03 -16.73
CA LEU A 45 3.34 8.27 -17.48
C LEU A 45 3.85 8.17 -18.93
N LEU A 46 4.98 7.51 -19.14
CA LEU A 46 5.54 7.29 -20.48
C LEU A 46 4.60 6.42 -21.31
N LEU A 47 4.06 5.34 -20.75
CA LEU A 47 3.07 4.51 -21.45
C LEU A 47 1.80 5.30 -21.81
N LEU A 48 1.37 6.22 -20.94
CA LEU A 48 0.25 7.11 -21.22
C LEU A 48 0.53 8.02 -22.42
N ARG A 49 1.73 8.60 -22.49
CA ARG A 49 2.14 9.43 -23.62
C ARG A 49 2.25 8.67 -24.93
N LEU A 50 2.60 7.38 -24.87
CA LEU A 50 2.60 6.50 -26.05
C LEU A 50 1.19 6.18 -26.57
N LYS A 51 0.12 6.59 -25.86
CA LYS A 51 -1.30 6.37 -26.20
C LYS A 51 -1.68 4.90 -26.43
N SER A 52 -0.85 3.95 -25.99
CA SER A 52 -1.10 2.53 -26.16
C SER A 52 -1.90 1.98 -24.98
N TYR A 53 -3.23 2.17 -25.03
CA TYR A 53 -4.15 1.68 -24.01
C TYR A 53 -4.00 0.17 -23.76
N ARG A 54 -3.74 -0.61 -24.82
CA ARG A 54 -3.50 -2.06 -24.71
C ARG A 54 -2.28 -2.39 -23.85
N LEU A 55 -1.17 -1.65 -24.02
CA LEU A 55 0.03 -1.89 -23.22
C LEU A 55 -0.23 -1.57 -21.75
N ILE A 56 -0.90 -0.46 -21.46
CA ILE A 56 -1.26 -0.11 -20.08
C ILE A 56 -2.06 -1.23 -19.46
N LEU A 57 -3.12 -1.72 -20.14
CA LEU A 57 -3.97 -2.79 -19.63
C LEU A 57 -3.22 -4.10 -19.41
N ILE A 58 -2.29 -4.46 -20.30
CA ILE A 58 -1.45 -5.66 -20.15
C ILE A 58 -0.52 -5.52 -18.94
N PHE A 59 0.17 -4.39 -18.80
CA PHE A 59 1.11 -4.17 -17.70
C PHE A 59 0.40 -4.10 -16.35
N THR A 60 -0.73 -3.40 -16.27
CA THR A 60 -1.50 -3.28 -15.02
C THR A 60 -2.16 -4.60 -14.66
N GLY A 61 -2.67 -5.35 -15.64
CA GLY A 61 -3.18 -6.70 -15.45
C GLY A 61 -2.10 -7.66 -14.95
N PHE A 62 -0.91 -7.63 -15.54
CA PHE A 62 0.23 -8.44 -15.11
C PHE A 62 0.71 -8.08 -13.69
N ALA A 63 0.79 -6.78 -13.37
CA ALA A 63 1.15 -6.36 -12.02
C ALA A 63 0.11 -6.82 -10.98
N LEU A 64 -1.18 -6.70 -11.31
CA LEU A 64 -2.28 -7.12 -10.46
C LEU A 64 -2.30 -8.64 -10.24
N THR A 65 -2.14 -9.44 -11.30
CA THR A 65 -2.04 -10.91 -11.19
C THR A 65 -0.85 -11.29 -10.32
N ALA A 66 0.33 -10.71 -10.56
CA ALA A 66 1.53 -11.01 -9.79
C ALA A 66 1.36 -10.67 -8.30
N VAL A 67 0.89 -9.47 -7.97
CA VAL A 67 0.71 -9.05 -6.57
C VAL A 67 -0.38 -9.90 -5.89
N SER A 68 -1.53 -10.11 -6.53
CA SER A 68 -2.59 -10.95 -5.96
C SER A 68 -2.15 -12.39 -5.74
N PHE A 69 -1.40 -12.97 -6.67
CA PHE A 69 -0.88 -14.33 -6.55
C PHE A 69 0.15 -14.45 -5.42
N MET A 70 1.11 -13.51 -5.35
CA MET A 70 2.14 -13.51 -4.30
C MET A 70 1.52 -13.35 -2.90
N LEU A 71 0.61 -12.40 -2.72
CA LEU A 71 -0.05 -12.19 -1.43
C LEU A 71 -0.97 -13.35 -1.06
N SER A 72 -1.75 -13.87 -2.00
CA SER A 72 -2.64 -15.01 -1.71
C SER A 72 -1.84 -16.25 -1.32
N THR A 73 -0.70 -16.51 -1.99
CA THR A 73 0.21 -17.60 -1.60
C THR A 73 0.73 -17.39 -0.17
N LEU A 74 1.16 -16.19 0.17
CA LEU A 74 1.68 -15.84 1.48
C LEU A 74 0.63 -15.97 2.59
N TYR A 75 -0.55 -15.38 2.42
CA TYR A 75 -1.58 -15.44 3.47
C TYR A 75 -2.23 -16.82 3.57
N LEU A 76 -2.42 -17.54 2.47
CA LEU A 76 -3.00 -18.87 2.50
C LEU A 76 -2.04 -19.89 3.12
N SER A 77 -0.74 -19.81 2.81
CA SER A 77 0.28 -20.61 3.51
C SER A 77 0.32 -20.30 5.01
N ALA A 78 0.13 -19.04 5.41
CA ALA A 78 0.08 -18.66 6.81
C ALA A 78 -1.16 -19.19 7.54
N VAL A 79 -2.32 -19.27 6.87
CA VAL A 79 -3.52 -19.93 7.40
C VAL A 79 -3.30 -21.44 7.53
N LEU A 80 -2.74 -22.09 6.51
CA LEU A 80 -2.51 -23.54 6.54
C LEU A 80 -1.53 -23.97 7.63
N LEU A 81 -0.50 -23.15 7.86
CA LEU A 81 0.45 -23.35 8.96
C LEU A 81 -0.27 -23.27 10.31
N LEU A 82 -1.19 -22.31 10.49
CA LEU A 82 -1.97 -22.17 11.71
C LEU A 82 -2.97 -23.31 11.95
N LEU A 83 -3.36 -24.01 10.88
CA LEU A 83 -4.26 -25.18 10.93
C LEU A 83 -3.50 -26.52 11.03
N ASP A 84 -2.15 -26.50 11.09
CA ASP A 84 -1.29 -27.70 11.04
C ASP A 84 -1.57 -28.60 9.81
N ILE A 85 -1.95 -28.00 8.67
CA ILE A 85 -2.17 -28.71 7.40
C ILE A 85 -1.02 -28.40 6.45
N PRO A 86 0.09 -29.18 6.44
CA PRO A 86 1.24 -28.93 5.57
C PRO A 86 0.90 -29.35 4.13
N SER A 87 0.21 -28.48 3.39
CA SER A 87 -0.24 -28.74 2.02
C SER A 87 0.17 -27.62 1.07
N PHE A 88 1.40 -27.69 0.57
CA PHE A 88 1.93 -26.74 -0.42
C PHE A 88 1.05 -26.65 -1.66
N GLU A 89 0.59 -27.80 -2.18
CA GLU A 89 -0.30 -27.89 -3.34
C GLU A 89 -1.63 -27.17 -3.13
N ALA A 90 -2.22 -27.27 -1.93
CA ALA A 90 -3.47 -26.57 -1.61
C ALA A 90 -3.28 -25.05 -1.59
N SER A 91 -2.13 -24.58 -1.11
CA SER A 91 -1.78 -23.15 -1.13
C SER A 91 -1.59 -22.62 -2.55
N LEU A 92 -0.95 -23.38 -3.43
CA LEU A 92 -0.79 -23.01 -4.84
C LEU A 92 -2.14 -23.01 -5.59
N PHE A 93 -2.95 -24.05 -5.40
CA PHE A 93 -4.25 -24.12 -6.05
C PHE A 93 -5.18 -23.01 -5.55
N GLY A 94 -5.23 -22.76 -4.24
CA GLY A 94 -6.02 -21.67 -3.68
C GLY A 94 -5.57 -20.28 -4.13
N SER A 95 -4.26 -20.03 -4.19
CA SER A 95 -3.72 -18.73 -4.63
C SER A 95 -3.98 -18.45 -6.11
N THR A 96 -3.88 -19.46 -6.98
CA THR A 96 -4.26 -19.30 -8.40
C THR A 96 -5.74 -18.97 -8.56
N LEU A 97 -6.63 -19.66 -7.83
CA LEU A 97 -8.07 -19.36 -7.84
C LEU A 97 -8.36 -17.95 -7.35
N ILE A 98 -7.76 -17.53 -6.23
CA ILE A 98 -7.95 -16.18 -5.67
C ILE A 98 -7.43 -15.12 -6.66
N SER A 99 -6.26 -15.30 -7.25
CA SER A 99 -5.70 -14.36 -8.22
C SER A 99 -6.58 -14.22 -9.47
N CYS A 100 -7.11 -15.34 -9.97
CA CYS A 100 -8.08 -15.34 -11.08
C CYS A 100 -9.37 -14.58 -10.71
N LEU A 101 -9.92 -14.80 -9.51
CA LEU A 101 -11.11 -14.08 -9.02
C LEU A 101 -10.85 -12.58 -8.86
N VAL A 102 -9.70 -12.19 -8.33
CA VAL A 102 -9.29 -10.78 -8.20
C VAL A 102 -9.20 -10.12 -9.58
N CYS A 103 -8.54 -10.77 -10.54
CA CYS A 103 -8.41 -10.22 -11.89
C CYS A 103 -9.76 -10.14 -12.60
N TYR A 104 -10.59 -11.17 -12.46
CA TYR A 104 -11.96 -11.15 -12.96
C TYR A 104 -12.75 -9.97 -12.37
N ALA A 105 -12.70 -9.78 -11.05
CA ALA A 105 -13.41 -8.71 -10.37
C ALA A 105 -12.91 -7.33 -10.84
N VAL A 106 -11.60 -7.15 -11.03
CA VAL A 106 -11.05 -5.86 -11.45
C VAL A 106 -11.39 -5.51 -12.91
N PHE A 107 -11.40 -6.49 -13.81
CA PHE A 107 -11.64 -6.23 -15.24
C PHE A 107 -13.10 -6.32 -15.67
N ARG A 108 -13.97 -6.99 -14.90
CA ARG A 108 -15.36 -7.25 -15.30
C ARG A 108 -16.42 -6.58 -14.41
N GLU A 109 -16.18 -6.44 -13.11
CA GLU A 109 -17.17 -5.86 -12.20
C GLU A 109 -17.08 -4.33 -12.16
N ARG A 110 -18.21 -3.66 -11.94
CA ARG A 110 -18.24 -2.21 -11.72
C ARG A 110 -18.63 -1.84 -10.29
N CYS A 111 -17.82 -0.95 -9.72
CA CYS A 111 -18.01 -0.17 -8.50
C CYS A 111 -17.80 -0.91 -7.16
N LYS A 112 -18.79 -1.62 -6.61
CA LYS A 112 -18.73 -2.02 -5.18
C LYS A 112 -17.73 -3.14 -4.90
N VAL A 113 -17.76 -4.22 -5.70
CA VAL A 113 -16.85 -5.36 -5.55
C VAL A 113 -15.40 -4.94 -5.79
N LEU A 114 -15.17 -4.08 -6.80
CA LEU A 114 -13.86 -3.50 -7.10
C LEU A 114 -13.27 -2.78 -5.90
N ASN A 115 -14.07 -1.92 -5.24
CA ASN A 115 -13.60 -1.16 -4.08
C ASN A 115 -13.21 -2.08 -2.92
N PHE A 116 -14.00 -3.14 -2.65
CA PHE A 116 -13.63 -4.14 -1.64
C PHE A 116 -12.33 -4.87 -1.98
N VAL A 117 -12.16 -5.29 -3.24
CA VAL A 117 -10.95 -5.98 -3.70
C VAL A 117 -9.72 -5.10 -3.56
N VAL A 118 -9.82 -3.83 -3.98
CA VAL A 118 -8.70 -2.88 -3.87
C VAL A 118 -8.39 -2.54 -2.41
N VAL A 119 -9.41 -2.43 -1.54
CA VAL A 119 -9.17 -2.24 -0.09
C VAL A 119 -8.43 -3.43 0.51
N PHE A 120 -8.85 -4.66 0.18
CA PHE A 120 -8.15 -5.86 0.63
C PHE A 120 -6.74 -5.96 0.07
N LEU A 121 -6.54 -5.68 -1.21
CA LEU A 121 -5.24 -5.75 -1.86
C LEU A 121 -4.28 -4.70 -1.29
N GLY A 122 -4.75 -3.47 -1.09
CA GLY A 122 -3.97 -2.39 -0.49
C GLY A 122 -3.66 -2.65 1.00
N GLY A 123 -4.63 -3.18 1.74
CA GLY A 123 -4.43 -3.59 3.13
C GLY A 123 -3.43 -4.75 3.27
N ALA A 124 -3.53 -5.76 2.41
CA ALA A 124 -2.68 -6.94 2.41
C ALA A 124 -1.23 -6.62 2.00
N THR A 125 -1.04 -5.77 0.98
CA THR A 125 0.28 -5.27 0.57
C THR A 125 0.91 -4.43 1.68
N GLY A 126 0.16 -3.49 2.26
CA GLY A 126 0.66 -2.66 3.36
C GLY A 126 1.02 -3.49 4.58
N ALA A 127 0.19 -4.44 5.00
CA ALA A 127 0.50 -5.33 6.11
C ALA A 127 1.78 -6.16 5.87
N PHE A 128 1.96 -6.66 4.65
CA PHE A 128 3.20 -7.35 4.28
C PHE A 128 4.42 -6.44 4.40
N LEU A 129 4.36 -5.22 3.86
CA LEU A 129 5.46 -4.24 3.97
C LEU A 129 5.73 -3.84 5.42
N GLY A 130 4.69 -3.64 6.23
CA GLY A 130 4.83 -3.26 7.65
C GLY A 130 5.45 -4.35 8.51
N TRP A 131 5.22 -5.61 8.16
CA TRP A 131 5.81 -6.78 8.82
C TRP A 131 7.28 -6.98 8.46
N VAL A 132 7.60 -6.87 7.18
CA VAL A 132 8.92 -7.24 6.64
C VAL A 132 9.97 -6.14 6.81
N ILE A 133 9.56 -4.86 6.80
CA ILE A 133 10.50 -3.75 6.83
C ILE A 133 10.90 -3.41 8.29
N PRO A 134 12.22 -3.29 8.58
CA PRO A 134 12.74 -2.87 9.87
C PRO A 134 12.22 -1.51 10.32
N THR A 135 12.17 -1.26 11.63
CA THR A 135 11.52 -0.07 12.22
C THR A 135 12.03 1.26 11.70
N LEU A 136 13.33 1.48 11.75
CA LEU A 136 13.93 2.74 11.32
C LEU A 136 13.77 2.96 9.81
N SER A 137 13.90 1.89 9.02
CA SER A 137 13.64 1.92 7.57
C SER A 137 12.17 2.24 7.27
N ALA A 138 11.21 1.63 7.98
CA ALA A 138 9.78 1.85 7.77
C ALA A 138 9.38 3.30 8.04
N ILE A 139 9.84 3.88 9.15
CA ILE A 139 9.58 5.28 9.51
C ILE A 139 10.17 6.21 8.46
N LEU A 140 11.43 5.99 8.05
CA LEU A 140 12.07 6.83 7.04
C LEU A 140 11.39 6.71 5.68
N ILE A 141 11.00 5.51 5.23
CA ILE A 141 10.22 5.31 4.00
C ILE A 141 8.92 6.11 4.05
N LEU A 142 8.17 6.02 5.15
CA LEU A 142 6.92 6.75 5.33
C LEU A 142 7.14 8.27 5.29
N CYS A 143 8.17 8.79 5.96
CA CYS A 143 8.51 10.21 5.93
C CYS A 143 8.93 10.69 4.53
N PHE A 144 9.78 9.92 3.84
CA PHE A 144 10.26 10.24 2.51
C PHE A 144 9.15 10.17 1.46
N MET A 145 8.27 9.18 1.56
CA MET A 145 7.09 9.05 0.70
C MET A 145 6.10 10.19 0.92
N ALA A 146 5.87 10.61 2.17
CA ALA A 146 5.06 11.78 2.47
C ALA A 146 5.67 13.06 1.86
N ALA A 147 6.99 13.25 1.95
CA ALA A 147 7.67 14.38 1.33
C ALA A 147 7.59 14.34 -0.21
N TYR A 148 7.75 13.14 -0.79
CA TYR A 148 7.61 12.93 -2.24
C TYR A 148 6.19 13.20 -2.74
N ASP A 149 5.16 12.83 -1.97
CA ASP A 149 3.76 13.10 -2.31
C ASP A 149 3.49 14.62 -2.37
N ILE A 150 3.98 15.40 -1.40
CA ILE A 150 3.93 16.87 -1.45
C ILE A 150 4.59 17.40 -2.72
N PHE A 151 5.80 16.92 -3.03
CA PHE A 151 6.55 17.38 -4.19
C PHE A 151 5.82 17.05 -5.50
N THR A 152 5.30 15.83 -5.64
CA THR A 152 4.67 15.38 -6.87
C THR A 152 3.28 15.98 -7.11
N VAL A 153 2.54 16.28 -6.05
CA VAL A 153 1.24 16.95 -6.15
C VAL A 153 1.40 18.41 -6.58
N TYR A 154 2.35 19.15 -5.99
CA TYR A 154 2.52 20.57 -6.30
C TYR A 154 3.37 20.84 -7.55
N TYR A 155 4.39 20.03 -7.82
CA TYR A 155 5.38 20.27 -8.88
C TYR A 155 5.49 19.14 -9.91
N GLY A 156 4.88 17.98 -9.64
CA GLY A 156 5.11 16.75 -10.39
C GLY A 156 4.11 16.43 -11.50
N PRO A 157 4.31 15.27 -12.17
CA PRO A 157 3.50 14.81 -13.29
C PRO A 157 2.05 14.49 -12.90
N VAL A 158 1.77 14.20 -11.63
CA VAL A 158 0.44 13.84 -11.12
C VAL A 158 -0.55 15.01 -11.27
N GLY A 159 -0.12 16.25 -11.00
CA GLY A 159 -0.93 17.44 -11.25
C GLY A 159 -1.26 17.68 -12.73
N LYS A 160 -0.47 17.12 -13.66
CA LYS A 160 -0.78 17.13 -15.11
C LYS A 160 -1.72 15.99 -15.50
N ILE A 161 -1.56 14.79 -14.94
CA ILE A 161 -2.46 13.64 -15.14
C ILE A 161 -3.88 13.96 -14.63
N ALA A 162 -4.01 14.65 -13.49
CA ALA A 162 -5.31 15.07 -12.94
C ALA A 162 -6.08 16.04 -13.86
N ARG A 163 -5.39 16.78 -14.73
CA ARG A 163 -6.01 17.70 -15.71
C ARG A 163 -6.39 17.03 -17.03
N GLU A 164 -5.85 15.86 -17.35
CA GLU A 164 -6.07 15.16 -18.62
C GLU A 164 -7.18 14.09 -18.58
N GLY A 165 -7.88 13.91 -17.43
CA GLY A 165 -9.06 13.05 -17.32
C GLY A 165 -8.71 11.59 -17.02
N ILE A 166 -8.67 11.25 -15.73
CA ILE A 166 -8.32 9.91 -15.17
C ILE A 166 -9.48 8.89 -15.32
N GLU A 167 -10.63 9.28 -15.87
CA GLU A 167 -11.87 8.49 -15.94
C GLU A 167 -11.78 7.12 -16.66
N ARG A 168 -10.62 6.75 -17.23
CA ARG A 168 -10.43 5.50 -17.99
C ARG A 168 -9.54 4.44 -17.32
N PHE A 169 -9.01 4.66 -16.12
CA PHE A 169 -8.17 3.67 -15.42
C PHE A 169 -9.00 2.83 -14.43
N SER A 170 -9.80 1.91 -14.94
CA SER A 170 -10.43 0.86 -14.12
C SER A 170 -9.35 -0.06 -13.54
N GLY A 171 -9.02 0.09 -12.25
CA GLY A 171 -8.20 -0.88 -11.51
C GLY A 171 -7.02 -0.36 -10.69
N LEU A 172 -6.56 0.89 -10.89
CA LEU A 172 -5.46 1.50 -10.09
C LEU A 172 -5.90 2.62 -9.15
N VAL A 173 -7.13 3.11 -9.32
CA VAL A 173 -7.70 4.20 -8.56
C VAL A 173 -8.98 3.69 -7.92
N LEU A 174 -9.08 3.79 -6.59
CA LEU A 174 -10.37 3.62 -5.91
C LEU A 174 -11.23 4.80 -6.32
N SER A 175 -12.18 4.58 -7.22
CA SER A 175 -13.19 5.57 -7.57
C SER A 175 -14.43 5.31 -6.71
N LEU A 176 -14.47 5.91 -5.53
CA LEU A 176 -15.68 5.97 -4.70
C LEU A 176 -16.45 7.22 -5.09
N GLU A 177 -17.37 7.11 -6.05
CA GLU A 177 -18.33 8.13 -6.56
C GLU A 177 -17.81 9.58 -6.75
N ASP A 178 -17.27 10.24 -5.72
CA ASP A 178 -16.71 11.60 -5.71
C ASP A 178 -15.22 11.69 -5.25
N PHE A 179 -14.59 10.56 -4.90
CA PHE A 179 -13.27 10.51 -4.30
C PHE A 179 -12.36 9.46 -4.96
N GLN A 180 -11.21 9.93 -5.46
CA GLN A 180 -10.16 9.08 -6.04
C GLN A 180 -8.99 8.95 -5.07
N MET A 181 -8.95 7.85 -4.32
CA MET A 181 -7.81 7.52 -3.45
C MET A 181 -6.88 6.53 -4.16
N GLY A 182 -5.58 6.79 -4.08
CA GLY A 182 -4.60 5.85 -4.62
C GLY A 182 -4.57 4.57 -3.80
N LEU A 183 -4.47 3.41 -4.48
CA LEU A 183 -4.13 2.14 -3.83
C LEU A 183 -2.88 2.30 -2.94
N GLY A 184 -1.92 3.11 -3.38
CA GLY A 184 -0.70 3.45 -2.65
C GLY A 184 -0.96 4.07 -1.27
N ASP A 185 -1.86 5.04 -1.15
CA ASP A 185 -2.14 5.68 0.14
C ASP A 185 -2.63 4.67 1.17
N LEU A 186 -3.55 3.80 0.74
CA LEU A 186 -4.05 2.71 1.57
C LEU A 186 -2.94 1.73 1.97
N THR A 187 -2.00 1.42 1.06
CA THR A 187 -0.86 0.56 1.39
C THR A 187 0.00 1.17 2.49
N PHE A 188 0.28 2.48 2.44
CA PHE A 188 1.13 3.14 3.44
C PHE A 188 0.44 3.29 4.79
N TYR A 189 -0.88 3.54 4.82
CA TYR A 189 -1.64 3.53 6.08
C TYR A 189 -1.67 2.15 6.72
N SER A 190 -1.84 1.12 5.89
CA SER A 190 -1.86 -0.27 6.34
C SER A 190 -0.47 -0.74 6.77
N MET A 191 0.59 -0.26 6.10
CA MET A 191 1.98 -0.46 6.51
C MET A 191 2.24 0.15 7.88
N LEU A 192 1.87 1.41 8.09
CA LEU A 192 2.07 2.10 9.37
C LEU A 192 1.36 1.38 10.52
N SER A 193 0.07 1.08 10.36
CA SER A 193 -0.72 0.40 11.41
C SER A 193 -0.24 -1.03 11.68
N CYS A 194 0.10 -1.80 10.65
CA CYS A 194 0.68 -3.13 10.82
C CYS A 194 2.03 -3.06 11.54
N HIS A 195 2.88 -2.12 11.16
CA HIS A 195 4.20 -1.97 11.73
C HIS A 195 4.14 -1.58 13.22
N MET A 196 3.22 -0.69 13.59
CA MET A 196 2.94 -0.33 14.99
C MET A 196 2.48 -1.55 15.79
N LEU A 197 1.60 -2.37 15.23
CA LEU A 197 1.10 -3.58 15.89
C LEU A 197 2.19 -4.63 16.09
N SER A 198 3.03 -4.87 15.08
CA SER A 198 4.02 -5.94 15.11
C SER A 198 5.26 -5.61 15.94
N ASN A 199 5.71 -4.36 15.94
CA ASN A 199 7.00 -3.98 16.54
C ASN A 199 6.88 -3.17 17.82
N ILE A 200 5.76 -2.48 18.08
CA ILE A 200 5.61 -1.60 19.25
C ILE A 200 4.54 -2.11 20.19
N GLY A 201 3.35 -2.41 19.68
CA GLY A 201 2.27 -3.03 20.44
C GLY A 201 0.87 -2.63 20.01
N THR A 202 -0.13 -3.18 20.70
CA THR A 202 -1.56 -2.98 20.41
C THR A 202 -2.03 -1.56 20.71
N PHE A 203 -1.64 -0.97 21.85
CA PHE A 203 -2.05 0.40 22.21
C PHE A 203 -1.48 1.47 21.26
N PRO A 204 -0.16 1.46 20.91
CA PRO A 204 0.39 2.32 19.86
C PRO A 204 -0.29 2.12 18.50
N CYS A 205 -0.67 0.90 18.14
CA CYS A 205 -1.41 0.63 16.91
C CYS A 205 -2.79 1.31 16.90
N ILE A 206 -3.58 1.18 17.98
CA ILE A 206 -4.89 1.84 18.08
C ILE A 206 -4.72 3.36 18.00
N ALA A 207 -3.75 3.91 18.72
CA ALA A 207 -3.44 5.34 18.68
C ALA A 207 -3.04 5.81 17.27
N SER A 208 -2.20 5.02 16.58
CA SER A 208 -1.79 5.30 15.20
C SER A 208 -2.97 5.25 14.23
N ILE A 209 -3.90 4.28 14.35
CA ILE A 209 -5.13 4.23 13.55
C ILE A 209 -5.98 5.49 13.77
N ILE A 210 -6.15 5.92 15.03
CA ILE A 210 -6.86 7.17 15.35
C ILE A 210 -6.17 8.37 14.70
N GLY A 211 -4.84 8.43 14.75
CA GLY A 211 -4.04 9.48 14.12
C GLY A 211 -4.17 9.51 12.59
N ILE A 212 -4.12 8.33 11.94
CA ILE A 212 -4.33 8.18 10.49
C ILE A 212 -5.72 8.68 10.11
N LEU A 213 -6.77 8.24 10.83
CA LEU A 213 -8.15 8.66 10.57
C LEU A 213 -8.32 10.18 10.74
N ALA A 214 -7.78 10.75 11.81
CA ALA A 214 -7.79 12.20 12.03
C ALA A 214 -7.07 12.96 10.91
N GLY A 215 -5.91 12.45 10.45
CA GLY A 215 -5.18 13.02 9.34
C GLY A 215 -5.90 12.91 7.99
N CYS A 216 -6.64 11.82 7.76
CA CYS A 216 -7.49 11.67 6.57
C CYS A 216 -8.61 12.72 6.57
N LEU A 217 -9.28 12.92 7.72
CA LEU A 217 -10.32 13.95 7.86
C LEU A 217 -9.79 15.36 7.60
N LEU A 218 -8.58 15.67 8.11
CA LEU A 218 -7.92 16.96 7.83
C LEU A 218 -7.55 17.13 6.36
N SER A 219 -7.08 16.05 5.72
CA SER A 219 -6.76 16.03 4.29
C SER A 219 -8.02 16.29 3.46
N PHE A 220 -9.14 15.65 3.78
CA PHE A 220 -10.42 15.86 3.09
C PHE A 220 -10.94 17.30 3.25
N LYS A 221 -10.89 17.83 4.47
CA LYS A 221 -11.30 19.24 4.72
C LYS A 221 -10.42 20.25 3.98
N THR A 222 -9.15 19.91 3.73
CA THR A 222 -8.24 20.76 2.96
C THR A 222 -8.43 20.57 1.45
N LEU A 223 -8.73 19.35 1.02
CA LEU A 223 -9.04 19.01 -0.36
C LEU A 223 -10.30 19.74 -0.86
N GLU A 224 -11.35 19.80 -0.05
CA GLU A 224 -12.58 20.56 -0.36
C GLU A 224 -12.29 22.04 -0.66
N LYS A 225 -11.28 22.63 -0.02
CA LYS A 225 -10.90 24.04 -0.21
C LYS A 225 -9.93 24.28 -1.37
N ARG A 226 -9.08 23.32 -1.71
CA ARG A 226 -7.96 23.50 -2.66
C ARG A 226 -8.08 22.67 -3.94
N GLY A 227 -9.05 21.78 -4.04
CA GLY A 227 -9.31 20.91 -5.20
C GLY A 227 -8.31 19.75 -5.37
N ILE A 228 -7.02 19.97 -5.09
CA ILE A 228 -5.96 18.95 -5.12
C ILE A 228 -5.11 19.06 -3.85
N PHE A 229 -4.87 17.93 -3.18
CA PHE A 229 -4.10 17.88 -1.93
C PHE A 229 -3.37 16.53 -1.79
N PRO A 230 -2.11 16.48 -1.30
CA PRO A 230 -1.39 15.23 -1.07
C PRO A 230 -2.03 14.39 0.03
N GLY A 231 -2.19 13.09 -0.22
CA GLY A 231 -2.92 12.17 0.64
C GLY A 231 -2.11 11.70 1.85
N LEU A 232 -0.81 11.49 1.69
CA LEU A 232 0.05 10.87 2.70
C LEU A 232 0.49 11.75 3.87
N PRO A 233 0.80 13.06 3.71
CA PRO A 233 1.50 13.82 4.74
C PRO A 233 0.77 13.92 6.09
N PHE A 234 -0.51 14.27 6.09
CA PHE A 234 -1.26 14.42 7.34
C PHE A 234 -1.54 13.06 8.03
N PRO A 235 -2.06 12.03 7.34
CA PRO A 235 -2.32 10.74 7.97
C PRO A 235 -1.05 10.07 8.50
N VAL A 236 0.06 10.11 7.75
CA VAL A 236 1.32 9.50 8.17
C VAL A 236 1.92 10.24 9.37
N SER A 237 1.98 11.57 9.33
CA SER A 237 2.55 12.36 10.42
C SER A 237 1.77 12.21 11.72
N LEU A 238 0.43 12.32 11.68
CA LEU A 238 -0.41 12.15 12.86
C LEU A 238 -0.42 10.69 13.35
N GLY A 239 -0.43 9.72 12.43
CA GLY A 239 -0.37 8.31 12.78
C GLY A 239 0.94 7.92 13.48
N LEU A 240 2.08 8.45 13.03
CA LEU A 240 3.38 8.26 13.70
C LEU A 240 3.40 8.98 15.05
N LEU A 241 2.94 10.24 15.11
CA LEU A 241 2.94 11.04 16.33
C LEU A 241 2.11 10.37 17.43
N PHE A 242 0.88 9.96 17.13
CA PHE A 242 0.00 9.34 18.13
C PHE A 242 0.50 7.96 18.55
N GLY A 243 1.01 7.17 17.60
CA GLY A 243 1.60 5.85 17.91
C GLY A 243 2.79 5.95 18.86
N PHE A 244 3.75 6.84 18.56
CA PHE A 244 4.93 7.02 19.41
C PHE A 244 4.63 7.70 20.74
N LEU A 245 3.67 8.63 20.79
CA LEU A 245 3.29 9.31 22.04
C LEU A 245 2.74 8.29 23.05
N VAL A 246 1.87 7.38 22.60
CA VAL A 246 1.35 6.31 23.47
C VAL A 246 2.42 5.27 23.81
N SER A 247 3.40 5.05 22.94
CA SER A 247 4.54 4.16 23.25
C SER A 247 5.47 4.70 24.34
N LEU A 248 5.43 6.00 24.64
CA LEU A 248 6.27 6.65 25.65
C LEU A 248 5.64 6.68 27.06
N ILE A 249 4.36 6.32 27.16
CA ILE A 249 3.57 6.28 28.40
C ILE A 249 3.52 4.85 28.92
#